data_AF-A0A7T1I3G7-F1
#
_entry.id   AF-A0A7T1I3G7-F1
#
_cell.length_a   1.000
_cell.length_b   1.000
_cell.length_c   1.000
_cell.angle_alpha   90.00
_cell.angle_beta   90.00
_cell.angle_gamma   90.00
#
_symmetry.space_group_name_H-M   'P 1'
#
loop_
_entity.id
_entity.type
_entity.pdbx_description
1 polymer ?
#
loop_
_entity_poly.entity_id
_entity_poly.type
_entity_poly.pdbx_seq_one_letter_code
_entity_poly.pdbx_strand_id
1 'polypeptide(L)' 'MSPDIQRKISQGVQSRQGAICRSRLLTVTTTLRQQGRDVWEFLEQAWIAHHRDGVMPSLLSDP' A
#
# COMPACT_ATOMS: atom_id res chain seq x y z
N MET A 1 14.14 -11.13 18.13
CA MET A 1 14.02 -10.21 16.98
C MET A 1 15.14 -9.18 17.12
N SER A 2 16.15 -9.20 16.24
CA SER A 2 17.40 -8.44 16.44
C SER A 2 17.22 -6.93 16.20
N PRO A 3 17.92 -6.07 16.98
CA PRO A 3 17.77 -4.60 16.95
C PRO A 3 18.11 -3.95 15.59
N ASP A 4 18.95 -4.59 14.77
CA ASP A 4 19.30 -4.09 13.44
C ASP A 4 18.12 -4.00 12.47
N ILE A 5 17.14 -4.88 12.64
CA ILE A 5 15.91 -4.89 11.83
C ILE A 5 15.10 -3.61 12.10
N GLN A 6 14.96 -3.21 13.36
CA GLN A 6 14.22 -2.00 13.70
C GLN A 6 14.89 -0.72 13.18
N ARG A 7 16.22 -0.66 13.19
CA ARG A 7 16.97 0.49 12.66
C ARG A 7 16.76 0.65 11.16
N LYS A 8 16.78 -0.46 10.41
CA LYS A 8 16.59 -0.47 8.96
C LYS A 8 15.15 -0.10 8.56
N ILE A 9 14.16 -0.56 9.34
CA ILE A 9 12.74 -0.19 9.16
C ILE A 9 12.50 1.29 9.51
N SER A 10 12.98 1.76 10.67
CA SER A 10 12.76 3.15 11.11
C SER A 10 13.40 4.17 10.18
N GLN A 11 14.63 3.94 9.71
CA GLN A 11 15.26 4.85 8.75
C GLN A 11 14.59 4.80 7.37
N GLY A 12 14.11 3.64 6.94
CA GLY A 12 13.30 3.50 5.74
C GLY A 12 12.04 4.37 5.80
N VAL A 13 11.34 4.39 6.93
CA VAL A 13 10.10 5.18 7.16
C VAL A 13 10.37 6.68 7.36
N GLN A 14 11.49 7.05 7.97
CA GLN A 14 11.92 8.45 8.16
C GLN A 14 12.46 9.10 6.88
N SER A 15 12.83 8.31 5.87
CA SER A 15 13.24 8.83 4.57
C SER A 15 12.06 9.51 3.86
N ARG A 16 12.34 10.46 2.96
CA ARG A 16 11.32 11.09 2.10
C ARG A 16 10.47 10.04 1.37
N GLN A 17 11.09 8.96 0.92
CA GLN A 17 10.41 7.86 0.25
C GLN A 17 9.52 7.06 1.22
N GLY A 18 9.96 6.89 2.47
CA GLY A 18 9.18 6.28 3.54
C GLY A 18 7.95 7.08 3.94
N ALA A 19 8.09 8.40 4.06
CA ALA A 19 6.98 9.31 4.31
C ALA A 19 5.94 9.24 3.18
N ILE A 20 6.38 9.26 1.91
CA ILE A 20 5.50 9.09 0.74
C ILE A 20 4.81 7.73 0.75
N CYS A 21 5.56 6.65 1.02
CA CYS A 21 5.01 5.30 1.10
C CYS A 21 3.92 5.21 2.19
N ARG A 22 4.18 5.76 3.38
CA ARG A 22 3.21 5.80 4.48
C ARG A 22 1.97 6.60 4.10
N SER A 23 2.12 7.78 3.51
CA SER A 23 1.00 8.59 3.05
C SER A 23 0.16 7.83 2.02
N ARG A 24 0.79 7.18 1.04
CA ARG A 24 0.09 6.37 0.02
C ARG A 24 -0.67 5.20 0.65
N LEU A 25 -0.02 4.43 1.53
CA LEU A 25 -0.67 3.32 2.24
C LEU A 25 -1.84 3.80 3.09
N LEU A 26 -1.70 4.92 3.78
CA LEU A 26 -2.79 5.51 4.56
C LEU A 26 -3.96 5.88 3.64
N THR A 27 -3.71 6.57 2.53
CA THR A 27 -4.76 6.94 1.57
C THR A 27 -5.46 5.72 0.99
N VAL A 28 -4.72 4.70 0.54
CA VAL A 28 -5.29 3.45 -0.01
C VAL A 28 -6.21 2.80 1.01
N THR A 29 -5.71 2.62 2.24
CA THR A 29 -6.47 1.93 3.28
C THR A 29 -7.70 2.71 3.74
N THR A 30 -7.61 4.04 3.87
CA THR A 30 -8.76 4.88 4.24
C THR A 30 -9.80 4.92 3.14
N THR A 31 -9.40 5.09 1.87
CA THR A 31 -10.32 5.11 0.73
C THR A 31 -11.05 3.79 0.57
N LEU A 32 -10.34 2.64 0.61
CA LEU A 32 -10.98 1.33 0.49
C LEU A 32 -11.96 1.06 1.63
N ARG A 33 -11.59 1.43 2.86
CA ARG A 33 -12.47 1.29 4.02
C ARG A 33 -13.73 2.16 3.89
N GLN A 34 -13.61 3.38 3.37
CA GLN A 34 -14.77 4.25 3.09
C GLN A 34 -15.68 3.68 2.00
N GLN A 35 -15.11 2.98 1.02
CA GLN A 35 -15.86 2.29 -0.04
C GLN A 35 -16.45 0.95 0.40
N GLY A 36 -16.19 0.50 1.63
CA GLY A 36 -16.59 -0.84 2.09
C GLY A 36 -15.87 -1.98 1.37
N ARG A 37 -14.72 -1.69 0.74
CA ARG A 37 -13.90 -2.66 0.01
C ARG A 37 -12.82 -3.25 0.90
N ASP A 38 -12.50 -4.52 0.68
CA ASP A 38 -11.43 -5.18 1.42
C ASP A 38 -10.05 -4.71 0.95
N VAL A 39 -9.20 -4.39 1.94
CA VAL A 39 -7.84 -3.88 1.68
C VAL A 39 -6.94 -4.99 1.16
N TRP A 40 -7.08 -6.20 1.70
CA TRP A 40 -6.24 -7.33 1.33
C TRP A 40 -6.52 -7.76 -0.11
N GLU A 41 -7.79 -7.89 -0.48
CA GLU A 41 -8.22 -8.20 -1.84
C GLU A 41 -7.71 -7.18 -2.87
N PHE A 42 -7.79 -5.88 -2.55
CA PHE A 42 -7.25 -4.83 -3.42
C PHE A 42 -5.73 -4.96 -3.62
N LEU A 43 -4.99 -5.20 -2.53
CA LEU A 43 -3.53 -5.35 -2.59
C LEU A 43 -3.12 -6.61 -3.34
N GLU A 44 -3.86 -7.71 -3.17
CA GLU A 44 -3.66 -8.95 -3.90
C GLU A 44 -3.85 -8.74 -5.41
N GLN A 45 -4.94 -8.08 -5.82
CA GLN A 45 -5.17 -7.75 -7.24
C GLN A 45 -4.09 -6.83 -7.80
N ALA A 46 -3.67 -5.81 -7.04
CA ALA A 46 -2.60 -4.90 -7.45
C ALA A 46 -1.27 -5.64 -7.63
N TRP A 47 -0.95 -6.56 -6.72
CA TRP A 47 0.23 -7.40 -6.80
C TRP A 47 0.22 -8.32 -8.01
N ILE A 48 -0.92 -8.98 -8.26
CA ILE A 48 -1.11 -9.86 -9.43
C ILE A 48 -1.00 -9.07 -10.73
N ALA A 49 -1.67 -7.91 -10.83
CA ALA A 49 -1.63 -7.05 -12.01
C ALA A 49 -0.19 -6.58 -12.31
N HIS A 50 0.56 -6.18 -11.28
CA HIS A 50 1.96 -5.79 -11.43
C HIS A 50 2.87 -6.93 -11.91
N HIS A 51 2.60 -8.18 -11.52
CA HIS A 51 3.42 -9.34 -11.91
C HIS A 51 3.02 -9.97 -13.24
N ARG A 52 1.80 -9.74 -13.71
CA ARG A 52 1.23 -10.39 -14.89
C ARG A 52 0.88 -9.41 -16.01
N ASP A 53 1.41 -8.19 -15.96
CA ASP A 53 1.05 -7.08 -16.86
C ASP A 53 -0.47 -6.91 -17.01
N GLY A 54 -1.19 -7.13 -15.89
CA GLY A 54 -2.64 -7.06 -15.82
C GLY A 54 -3.16 -5.63 -15.64
N VAL A 55 -4.48 -5.47 -15.63
CA VAL A 55 -5.12 -4.18 -15.36
C VAL A 55 -4.95 -3.82 -13.89
N MET A 56 -4.31 -2.68 -13.61
CA MET A 56 -4.12 -2.17 -12.27
C MET A 56 -5.48 -1.84 -11.63
N PRO A 57 -5.80 -2.32 -10.43
CA PRO A 57 -7.07 -2.00 -9.78
C PRO A 57 -7.13 -0.51 -9.42
N SER A 58 -8.29 0.11 -9.69
CA SER A 58 -8.54 1.53 -9.39
C SER A 58 -8.95 1.74 -7.94
N LEU A 59 -8.41 2.81 -7.34
CA LEU A 59 -8.88 3.33 -6.05
C LEU A 59 -10.17 4.14 -6.17
N LEU A 60 -10.53 4.59 -7.38
CA LEU A 60 -11.79 5.26 -7.63
C LEU A 60 -12.85 4.19 -7.90
N SER A 61 -13.98 4.27 -7.21
CA SER A 61 -15.16 3.49 -7.59
C SER A 61 -15.63 3.96 -8.96
N ASP A 62 -15.96 3.02 -9.85
CA ASP A 62 -16.68 3.35 -11.07
C ASP A 62 -18.05 3.96 -10.71
N PRO A 63 -18.53 4.97 -11.46
CA PRO A 63 -19.77 5.69 -11.17
C PRO A 63 -21.03 4.84 -11.28
#